data_AF-A0A561DWM6-F1
#
_entry.id   AF-A0A561DWM6-F1
#
_cell.length_a   1.000
_cell.length_b   1.000
_cell.length_c   1.000
_cell.angle_alpha   90.00
_cell.angle_beta   90.00
_cell.angle_gamma   90.00
#
_symmetry.space_group_name_H-M   'P 1'
#
loop_
_entity.id
_entity.type
_entity.pdbx_description
1 polymer ?
#
loop_
_entity_poly.entity_id
_entity_poly.type
_entity_poly.pdbx_seq_one_letter_code
_entity_poly.pdbx_strand_id
1 'polypeptide(L)' 'MEEEIILVHDGVVYAASYTDLGDEILVLLPDGTQRTTILRGLTPESAAMTHLRGYVSSLNVGLK' A
#
# COMPACT_ATOMS: atom_id res chain seq x y z
N MET A 1 -7.75 4.54 12.81
CA MET A 1 -8.72 5.04 11.79
C MET A 1 -8.31 4.44 10.47
N GLU A 2 -9.27 4.04 9.63
CA GLU A 2 -8.97 3.55 8.29
C GLU A 2 -8.90 4.74 7.33
N GLU A 3 -7.82 4.79 6.54
CA GLU A 3 -7.56 5.84 5.55
C GLU A 3 -7.20 5.21 4.20
N GLU A 4 -7.42 5.95 3.11
CA GLU A 4 -7.18 5.47 1.75
C GLU A 4 -6.03 6.25 1.09
N ILE A 5 -5.23 5.53 0.30
CA ILE A 5 -4.22 6.10 -0.59
C ILE A 5 -4.47 5.72 -2.03
N ILE A 6 -4.14 6.63 -2.94
CA ILE A 6 -4.34 6.45 -4.39
C ILE A 6 -3.00 6.60 -5.11
N LEU A 7 -2.74 5.68 -6.03
CA LEU A 7 -1.61 5.71 -6.95
C LEU A 7 -2.12 5.62 -8.38
N VAL A 8 -1.72 6.57 -9.23
CA VAL A 8 -1.94 6.48 -10.68
C VAL A 8 -0.67 5.95 -11.33
N HIS A 9 -0.76 4.82 -12.05
CA HIS A 9 0.34 4.21 -12.77
C HIS A 9 -0.13 3.72 -14.13
N ASP A 10 0.56 4.10 -15.21
CA ASP A 10 0.19 3.78 -16.60
C ASP A 10 -1.28 4.09 -16.96
N GLY A 11 -1.81 5.18 -16.41
CA GLY A 11 -3.21 5.60 -16.59
C GLY A 11 -4.24 4.78 -15.81
N VAL A 12 -3.80 3.77 -15.05
CA VAL A 12 -4.65 2.97 -14.16
C VAL A 12 -4.59 3.54 -12.74
N VAL A 13 -5.75 3.61 -12.09
CA VAL A 13 -5.88 4.05 -10.70
C VAL A 13 -5.87 2.83 -9.79
N TYR A 14 -4.94 2.80 -8.85
CA TYR A 14 -4.85 1.79 -7.80
C TYR A 14 -5.13 2.44 -6.45
N ALA A 15 -5.92 1.78 -5.61
CA ALA A 15 -6.26 2.25 -4.27
C ALA A 15 -5.93 1.18 -3.23
N ALA A 16 -5.45 1.60 -2.07
CA ALA A 16 -5.27 0.74 -0.90
C ALA A 16 -5.75 1.48 0.33
N SER A 17 -6.32 0.74 1.29
CA SER A 17 -6.60 1.29 2.60
C SER A 17 -5.50 0.91 3.59
N TYR A 18 -5.29 1.75 4.60
CA TYR A 18 -4.41 1.45 5.71
C TYR A 18 -5.06 1.81 7.05
N THR A 19 -4.66 1.08 8.08
CA THR A 19 -5.01 1.36 9.47
C THR A 19 -3.74 1.58 10.26
N ASP A 20 -3.63 2.75 10.89
CA ASP A 20 -2.57 3.04 11.87
C ASP A 20 -2.89 2.34 13.21
N LEU A 21 -1.97 1.48 13.64
CA LEU A 21 -2.03 0.72 14.89
C LEU A 21 -1.07 1.27 15.96
N GLY A 22 -0.38 2.39 15.68
CA GLY A 22 0.55 3.05 16.58
C GLY A 22 1.99 3.00 16.08
N ASP A 23 2.70 1.90 16.33
CA ASP A 23 4.06 1.68 15.85
C ASP A 23 4.13 0.88 14.54
N GLU A 24 3.01 0.28 14.14
CA GLU A 24 2.84 -0.45 12.89
C GLU A 24 1.60 0.02 12.12
N ILE A 25 1.58 -0.32 10.84
CA ILE A 25 0.40 -0.17 10.00
C ILE A 25 -0.03 -1.52 9.42
N LEU A 26 -1.33 -1.65 9.21
CA LEU A 26 -1.94 -2.69 8.38
C LEU A 26 -2.41 -2.06 7.07
N VAL A 27 -2.03 -2.62 5.93
CA VAL A 27 -2.39 -2.15 4.59
C VAL A 27 -3.20 -3.23 3.88
N LEU A 28 -4.38 -2.89 3.37
CA LEU A 28 -5.19 -3.73 2.50
C LEU A 28 -4.96 -3.32 1.04
N LEU A 29 -4.39 -4.24 0.26
CA LEU A 29 -4.05 -4.03 -1.15
C LEU A 29 -5.24 -4.30 -2.09
N PRO A 30 -5.15 -3.86 -3.37
CA PRO A 30 -6.24 -4.04 -4.34
C PRO A 30 -6.69 -5.49 -4.58
N ASP A 31 -5.80 -6.46 -4.37
CA ASP A 31 -6.11 -7.89 -4.49
C ASP A 31 -6.73 -8.50 -3.22
N GLY A 32 -7.01 -7.67 -2.21
CA GLY A 32 -7.53 -8.07 -0.91
C GLY A 32 -6.48 -8.64 0.05
N THR A 33 -5.20 -8.70 -0.37
CA THR A 33 -4.13 -9.14 0.52
C THR A 33 -3.78 -8.06 1.55
N GLN A 34 -3.35 -8.49 2.72
CA GLN A 34 -2.93 -7.60 3.79
C GLN A 34 -1.42 -7.63 3.96
N ARG A 35 -0.83 -6.47 4.26
CA ARG A 35 0.59 -6.34 4.62
C ARG A 35 0.72 -5.50 5.87
N THR A 36 1.69 -5.85 6.71
CA THR A 36 2.03 -5.08 7.90
C THR A 36 3.46 -4.57 7.83
N THR A 37 3.70 -3.40 8.43
CA THR A 37 5.06 -2.90 8.62
C THR A 37 5.16 -1.99 9.82
N ILE A 38 6.30 -2.07 10.53
CA ILE A 38 6.63 -1.17 11.63
C ILE A 38 7.13 0.15 11.01
N LEU A 39 6.55 1.27 11.44
CA LEU A 39 6.80 2.58 10.86
C LEU A 39 8.25 3.03 10.98
N ARG A 40 8.92 2.75 12.11
CA ARG A 40 10.33 3.11 12.37
C ARG A 40 10.66 4.57 11.99
N GLY A 41 9.74 5.50 12.24
CA GLY A 41 9.87 6.92 11.92
C GLY A 41 9.28 7.35 10.57
N LEU A 42 8.73 6.42 9.78
CA LEU A 42 7.90 6.71 8.61
C LEU A 42 6.50 7.16 9.03
N THR A 43 5.83 7.93 8.18
CA THR A 43 4.40 8.21 8.34
C THR A 43 3.58 7.02 7.82
N PRO A 44 2.39 6.75 8.41
CA PRO A 44 1.47 5.71 7.92
C PRO A 44 1.22 5.76 6.42
N GLU A 45 0.89 6.94 5.90
CA GLU A 45 0.66 7.18 4.48
C GLU A 45 1.88 6.79 3.61
N SER A 46 3.10 7.19 4.01
CA SER A 46 4.32 6.88 3.24
C SER A 46 4.65 5.38 3.22
N ALA A 47 4.43 4.70 4.34
CA ALA A 47 4.64 3.27 4.45
C ALA A 47 3.57 2.50 3.64
N ALA A 48 2.30 2.92 3.70
CA ALA A 48 1.23 2.37 2.87
C ALA A 48 1.50 2.57 1.37
N MET A 49 1.95 3.77 0.97
CA MET A 49 2.30 4.08 -0.42
C MET A 49 3.42 3.20 -0.95
N THR A 50 4.40 2.85 -0.10
CA THR A 50 5.46 1.91 -0.45
C THR A 50 4.92 0.52 -0.76
N HIS A 51 3.96 0.03 0.03
CA HIS A 51 3.29 -1.24 -0.24
C HIS A 51 2.48 -1.23 -1.54
N LEU A 52 1.73 -0.15 -1.81
CA LEU A 52 0.95 0.01 -3.03
C LEU A 52 1.84 0.05 -4.28
N ARG A 53 2.95 0.80 -4.24
CA ARG A 53 3.95 0.80 -5.33
C ARG A 53 4.55 -0.58 -5.57
N GLY A 54 4.89 -1.30 -4.50
CA GLY A 54 5.40 -2.66 -4.59
C GLY A 54 4.40 -3.63 -5.19
N TYR A 55 3.11 -3.50 -4.85
CA TYR A 55 2.02 -4.26 -5.47
C TYR A 55 1.94 -3.98 -6.97
N VAL A 56 1.83 -2.71 -7.38
CA VAL A 56 1.77 -2.34 -8.80
C VAL A 56 2.98 -2.85 -9.56
N SER A 57 4.19 -2.69 -9.00
CA SER A 57 5.42 -3.20 -9.61
C SER A 57 5.40 -4.71 -9.82
N SER A 58 4.76 -5.47 -8.92
CA SER A 58 4.66 -6.93 -9.03
C SER A 58 3.71 -7.40 -10.14
N LEU A 59 2.70 -6.60 -10.51
CA LEU A 59 1.79 -6.91 -11.60
C LEU A 59 2.53 -6.94 -12.95
N ASN A 60 3.49 -6.05 -13.14
CA ASN A 60 4.26 -5.93 -14.38
C ASN A 60 5.32 -7.05 -14.52
N VAL A 61 5.66 -7.75 -13.44
CA VAL A 61 6.61 -8.88 -13.45
C VAL A 61 5.92 -10.20 -13.85
N GLY A 62 4.60 -10.31 -13.71
CA GLY A 62 3.81 -11.49 -14.06
C GLY A 62 3.41 -11.61 -15.54
N LEU A 63 3.67 -10.58 -16.35
CA LEU A 63 3.43 -10.58 -17.80
C LEU A 63 4.76 -10.81 -18.54
N LYS A 64 5.29 -12.04 -18.47
CA LYS A 64 6.37 -12.51 -19.33
C LYS A 64 6.01 -13.83 -19.98
#